data_AF-A0A7V2CMU1-F1
#
_entry.id   AF-A0A7V2CMU1-F1
#
_cell.length_a   1.000
_cell.length_b   1.000
_cell.length_c   1.000
_cell.angle_alpha   90.00
_cell.angle_beta   90.00
_cell.angle_gamma   90.00
#
_symmetry.space_group_name_H-M   'P 1'
#
loop_
_entity.id
_entity.type
_entity.pdbx_description
1 polymer ?
#
loop_
_entity_poly.entity_id
_entity_poly.type
_entity_poly.pdbx_seq_one_letter_code
_entity_poly.pdbx_strand_id
1 'polypeptide(L)'
;MVNLEAAKREILEWVSKAVNISVEELDLDRPLADMGMDSLDAVHMVASIEAILQTELPEDVIQRVRCLNDVFRMMEQTAAAA
;
A
#
# COMPACT_ATOMS: atom_id res chain seq x y z
N MET A 1 2.64 16.35 -10.43
CA MET A 1 1.90 15.20 -10.99
C MET A 1 2.20 14.02 -10.08
N VAL A 2 1.21 13.52 -9.36
CA VAL A 2 1.36 12.32 -8.54
C VAL A 2 1.54 11.12 -9.47
N ASN A 3 2.66 10.41 -9.36
CA ASN A 3 2.98 9.27 -10.23
C ASN A 3 2.49 7.96 -9.59
N LEU A 4 1.17 7.70 -9.68
CA LEU A 4 0.51 6.51 -9.14
C LEU A 4 1.19 5.19 -9.54
N GLU A 5 1.67 5.10 -10.79
CA GLU A 5 2.34 3.88 -11.28
C GLU A 5 3.66 3.59 -10.54
N ALA A 6 4.45 4.63 -10.28
CA ALA A 6 5.67 4.50 -9.50
C ALA A 6 5.35 4.10 -8.06
N ALA A 7 4.28 4.68 -7.51
CA ALA A 7 3.81 4.41 -6.17
C ALA A 7 3.37 2.94 -5.98
N LYS A 8 2.55 2.44 -6.91
CA LYS A 8 2.10 1.04 -6.93
C LYS A 8 3.29 0.09 -7.03
N ARG A 9 4.25 0.39 -7.91
CA ARG A 9 5.45 -0.43 -8.10
C ARG A 9 6.31 -0.47 -6.85
N GLU A 10 6.54 0.67 -6.21
CA GLU A 10 7.36 0.79 -5.01
C GLU A 10 6.76 0.01 -3.83
N ILE A 11 5.44 0.09 -3.66
CA ILE A 11 4.71 -0.71 -2.66
C ILE A 11 4.83 -2.19 -2.99
N LEU A 12 4.57 -2.61 -4.24
CA LEU A 12 4.71 -4.02 -4.62
C LEU A 12 6.11 -4.57 -4.35
N GLU A 13 7.15 -3.82 -4.73
CA GLU A 13 8.54 -4.21 -4.47
C GLU A 13 8.86 -4.28 -2.97
N TRP A 14 8.34 -3.33 -2.19
CA TRP A 14 8.53 -3.31 -0.75
C TRP A 14 7.78 -4.47 -0.05
N VAL A 15 6.51 -4.70 -0.40
CA VAL A 15 5.74 -5.83 0.12
C VAL A 15 6.39 -7.15 -0.27
N SER A 16 6.80 -7.30 -1.54
CA SER A 16 7.49 -8.49 -2.05
C SER A 16 8.71 -8.84 -1.21
N LYS A 17 9.49 -7.83 -0.80
CA LYS A 17 10.63 -8.01 0.11
C LYS A 17 10.22 -8.33 1.53
N ALA A 18 9.18 -7.68 2.06
CA ALA A 18 8.69 -7.92 3.40
C ALA A 18 8.18 -9.36 3.59
N VAL A 19 7.41 -9.86 2.62
CA VAL A 19 6.81 -11.21 2.69
C VAL A 19 7.70 -12.28 2.03
N ASN A 20 8.81 -11.89 1.40
CA ASN A 20 9.70 -12.75 0.63
C ASN A 20 8.97 -13.57 -0.46
N ILE A 21 8.02 -12.93 -1.15
CA ILE A 21 7.22 -13.49 -2.25
C ILE A 21 7.42 -12.59 -3.46
N SER A 22 7.55 -13.15 -4.67
CA SER A 22 7.67 -12.36 -5.90
C SER A 22 6.43 -11.49 -6.14
N VAL A 23 6.61 -10.31 -6.75
CA VAL A 23 5.49 -9.40 -7.11
C VAL A 23 4.40 -10.08 -7.94
N GLU A 24 4.77 -11.04 -8.78
CA GLU A 24 3.85 -11.85 -9.60
C GLU A 24 3.09 -12.93 -8.82
N GLU A 25 3.64 -13.40 -7.70
CA GLU A 25 3.05 -14.41 -6.81
C GLU A 25 2.30 -13.76 -5.63
N LEU A 26 2.35 -12.43 -5.52
CA LEU A 26 1.71 -11.68 -4.46
C LEU A 26 0.20 -11.66 -4.65
N ASP A 27 -0.51 -12.29 -3.73
CA ASP A 27 -1.97 -12.31 -3.73
C ASP A 27 -2.54 -10.99 -3.21
N LEU A 28 -3.04 -10.14 -4.11
CA LEU A 28 -3.51 -8.80 -3.74
C LEU A 28 -4.81 -8.80 -2.93
N ASP A 29 -5.56 -9.90 -2.97
CA ASP A 29 -6.84 -10.08 -2.27
C ASP A 29 -6.63 -10.67 -0.87
N ARG A 30 -5.47 -11.28 -0.63
CA ARG A 30 -5.08 -11.82 0.66
C ARG A 30 -4.84 -10.71 1.70
N PRO A 31 -5.28 -10.92 2.96
CA PRO A 31 -5.02 -9.96 4.03
C PRO A 31 -3.53 -9.79 4.29
N LEU A 32 -3.06 -8.55 4.45
CA LEU A 32 -1.65 -8.24 4.73
C LEU A 32 -1.14 -9.00 5.97
N ALA A 33 -1.98 -9.09 7.01
CA ALA A 33 -1.68 -9.84 8.23
C ALA A 33 -1.47 -11.35 7.97
N ASP A 34 -2.14 -11.93 6.99
CA ASP A 34 -2.01 -13.34 6.61
C ASP A 34 -0.81 -13.59 5.69
N MET A 35 -0.31 -12.54 5.05
CA MET A 35 0.95 -12.55 4.29
C MET A 35 2.18 -12.45 5.18
N GLY A 36 2.01 -12.17 6.47
CA GLY A 36 3.10 -11.97 7.42
C GLY A 36 3.56 -10.52 7.54
N MET A 37 2.75 -9.53 7.14
CA MET A 37 3.00 -8.14 7.53
C MET A 37 2.65 -7.91 8.99
N ASP A 38 3.59 -7.33 9.71
CA ASP A 38 3.37 -6.84 11.06
C ASP A 38 2.88 -5.38 11.08
N SER A 39 2.50 -4.88 12.25
CA SER A 39 2.04 -3.49 12.42
C SER A 39 3.10 -2.46 12.01
N LEU A 40 4.40 -2.78 12.11
CA LEU A 40 5.49 -1.90 11.69
C LEU A 40 5.54 -1.76 10.17
N ASP A 41 5.37 -2.88 9.47
CA ASP A 41 5.30 -2.93 8.02
C ASP A 41 4.11 -2.08 7.52
N ALA A 42 2.93 -2.23 8.12
CA ALA A 42 1.78 -1.41 7.77
C ALA A 42 2.06 0.09 7.92
N VAL A 43 2.72 0.52 9.00
CA VAL A 43 3.07 1.94 9.22
C VAL A 43 4.07 2.45 8.18
N HIS A 44 5.11 1.67 7.85
CA HIS A 44 6.06 2.03 6.80
C HIS A 44 5.39 2.17 5.43
N MET A 45 4.48 1.24 5.11
CA MET A 45 3.73 1.29 3.85
C MET A 45 2.89 2.57 3.75
N VAL A 46 2.16 2.92 4.82
CA VAL A 46 1.37 4.15 4.89
C VAL A 46 2.25 5.39 4.71
N ALA A 47 3.36 5.47 5.45
CA ALA A 47 4.28 6.60 5.35
C ALA A 47 4.86 6.77 3.93
N SER A 48 5.18 5.66 3.25
CA SER A 48 5.59 5.69 1.84
C SER A 48 4.49 6.26 0.96
N ILE A 49 3.24 5.81 1.15
CA ILE A 49 2.10 6.31 0.36
C ILE A 49 1.90 7.81 0.58
N GLU A 50 1.91 8.27 1.83
CA GLU A 50 1.75 9.68 2.18
C GLU A 50 2.86 10.55 1.55
N ALA A 51 4.10 10.05 1.57
CA ALA A 51 5.22 10.72 0.92
C ALA A 51 5.05 10.83 -0.60
N ILE A 52 4.49 9.80 -1.26
CA ILE A 52 4.29 9.78 -2.71
C ILE A 52 3.10 10.65 -3.14
N LEU A 53 2.00 10.58 -2.38
CA LEU A 53 0.81 11.40 -2.61
C LEU A 53 1.04 12.86 -2.16
N GLN A 54 2.13 13.13 -1.44
CA GLN A 54 2.38 14.40 -0.74
C GLN A 54 1.18 14.85 0.10
N THR A 55 0.49 13.90 0.72
CA THR A 55 -0.73 14.13 1.48
C THR A 55 -0.82 13.15 2.63
N GLU A 56 -1.45 13.56 3.72
CA GLU A 56 -1.67 12.70 4.89
C GLU A 56 -2.94 11.87 4.69
N LEU A 57 -2.83 10.57 4.93
CA LEU A 57 -3.97 9.66 4.83
C LEU A 57 -4.74 9.65 6.15
N PRO A 58 -6.08 9.82 6.11
CA PRO A 58 -6.86 9.76 7.33
C PRO A 58 -6.83 8.36 7.95
N GLU A 59 -6.84 8.28 9.29
CA GLU A 59 -6.77 7.02 10.03
C GLU A 59 -7.88 6.02 9.65
N ASP A 60 -9.10 6.51 9.36
CA ASP A 60 -10.24 5.68 8.96
C ASP A 60 -9.94 4.93 7.66
N VAL A 61 -9.19 5.56 6.75
CA VAL A 61 -8.78 4.96 5.49
C VAL A 61 -7.67 3.93 5.74
N ILE A 62 -6.67 4.27 6.55
CA ILE A 62 -5.58 3.35 6.91
C ILE A 62 -6.12 2.09 7.60
N GLN A 63 -7.08 2.23 8.52
CA GLN A 63 -7.69 1.11 9.24
C GLN A 63 -8.59 0.24 8.36
N ARG A 64 -9.10 0.77 7.25
CA ARG A 64 -9.88 0.01 6.26
C ARG A 64 -9.00 -0.85 5.37
N VAL A 65 -7.73 -0.49 5.22
CA VAL A 65 -6.78 -1.30 4.45
C VAL A 65 -6.61 -2.67 5.09
N ARG A 66 -7.11 -3.70 4.40
CA ARG A 66 -6.93 -5.09 4.80
C ARG A 66 -5.98 -5.85 3.89
N CYS A 67 -5.99 -5.53 2.61
CA CYS A 67 -5.25 -6.24 1.56
C CYS A 67 -4.56 -5.22 0.65
N LEU A 68 -3.56 -5.65 -0.12
CA LEU A 68 -2.84 -4.81 -1.09
C LEU A 68 -3.80 -4.14 -2.08
N ASN A 69 -4.86 -4.83 -2.52
CA ASN A 69 -5.85 -4.25 -3.43
C ASN A 69 -6.59 -3.04 -2.83
N ASP A 70 -6.84 -3.06 -1.52
CA ASP A 70 -7.45 -1.93 -0.81
C ASP A 70 -6.52 -0.70 -0.83
N VAL A 71 -5.22 -0.93 -0.66
CA VAL A 71 -4.18 0.11 -0.75
C VAL A 71 -4.20 0.76 -2.13
N PHE A 72 -4.20 -0.05 -3.19
CA PHE A 72 -4.17 0.48 -4.56
C PHE A 72 -5.43 1.28 -4.88
N ARG A 73 -6.59 0.77 -4.47
CA ARG A 73 -7.87 1.48 -4.64
C ARG A 73 -7.85 2.81 -3.89
N MET A 74 -7.38 2.81 -2.64
CA MET A 74 -7.25 4.00 -1.83
C MET A 74 -6.35 5.04 -2.50
N MET A 75 -5.17 4.64 -2.97
CA MET A 75 -4.25 5.56 -3.65
C MET A 75 -4.87 6.20 -4.88
N GLU A 76 -5.59 5.42 -5.68
CA GLU A 76 -6.32 5.93 -6.86
C GLU A 76 -7.42 6.90 -6.47
N GLN A 77 -8.15 6.63 -5.38
CA GLN A 77 -9.19 7.54 -4.88
C GLN A 77 -8.60 8.86 -4.37
N THR A 78 -7.50 8.82 -3.62
CA THR A 78 -6.85 10.01 -3.09
C THR A 78 -6.21 10.84 -4.20
N ALA A 79 -5.52 10.20 -5.15
CA ALA A 79 -4.93 10.89 -6.29
C ALA A 79 -5.96 11.45 -7.27
N ALA A 80 -7.16 10.86 -7.36
CA ALA A 80 -8.26 11.43 -8.13
C ALA A 80 -8.96 12.61 -7.43
N ALA A 81 -8.81 12.71 -6.11
CA ALA A 81 -9.38 13.79 -5.28
C ALA A 81 -8.41 14.98 -5.08
N ALA A 82 -7.13 14.82 -5.46
CA ALA A 82 -6.07 15.84 -5.38
C ALA A 82 -5.90 16.59 -6.71
#